data_AF-D0US84-F1
#
_entry.id   AF-D0US84-F1
#
_cell.length_a   1.000
_cell.length_b   1.000
_cell.length_c   1.000
_cell.angle_alpha   90.00
_cell.angle_beta   90.00
_cell.angle_gamma   90.00
#
_symmetry.space_group_name_H-M   'P 1'
#
loop_
_entity.id
_entity.type
_entity.pdbx_description
1 polymer ?
#
loop_
_entity_poly.entity_id
_entity_poly.type
_entity_poly.pdbx_seq_one_letter_code
_entity_poly.pdbx_strand_id
1 'polypeptide(L)'
;DLTENGVTMMKNFLYEIAGLTGTFTMKSREENCIKYIRETVSSNKVLMLVSGGVDSTVCAALLRKALTEDQVIAVHIDNGFLRKKEVQQVEESLQKLGLKLKVVSAHHQFYDGVTSIPIDVNEPHGRKHVTSLLCLTHNPEEKRRIIGDTFIKVANEVITELNLRPEEVMLGQGTLRPDLIESASQLVSGNAQTIKT
;
A
#
# COMPACT_ATOMS: atom_id res chain seq x y z
N ASP A 1 0.84 -16.10 -26.03
CA ASP A 1 1.58 -17.35 -26.27
C ASP A 1 0.74 -18.50 -26.81
N LEU A 2 -0.57 -18.58 -26.52
CA LEU A 2 -1.43 -19.60 -27.15
C LEU A 2 -1.71 -19.35 -28.65
N THR A 3 -1.63 -18.09 -29.08
CA THR A 3 -1.67 -17.72 -30.50
C THR A 3 -0.25 -17.53 -31.01
N GLU A 4 0.19 -18.45 -31.87
CA GLU A 4 1.57 -18.55 -32.38
C GLU A 4 2.12 -17.20 -32.89
N ASN A 5 1.32 -16.47 -33.68
CA ASN A 5 1.72 -15.18 -34.25
C ASN A 5 1.05 -13.96 -33.62
N GLY A 6 0.47 -14.09 -32.42
CA GLY A 6 -0.31 -13.02 -31.79
C GLY A 6 0.49 -11.73 -31.55
N VAL A 7 1.75 -11.84 -31.15
CA VAL A 7 2.64 -10.69 -30.94
C VAL A 7 2.91 -9.96 -32.26
N THR A 8 3.17 -10.70 -33.35
CA THR A 8 3.38 -10.13 -34.69
C THR A 8 2.13 -9.40 -35.17
N MET A 9 0.95 -9.99 -35.01
CA MET A 9 -0.33 -9.35 -35.36
C MET A 9 -0.51 -8.00 -34.64
N MET A 10 -0.28 -7.98 -33.33
CA MET A 10 -0.37 -6.75 -32.53
C MET A 10 0.68 -5.71 -32.96
N LYS A 11 1.90 -6.14 -33.28
CA LYS A 11 2.96 -5.25 -33.76
C LYS A 11 2.56 -4.58 -35.07
N ASN A 12 2.08 -5.35 -36.05
CA ASN A 12 1.66 -4.78 -37.34
C ASN A 12 0.54 -3.77 -37.15
N PHE A 13 -0.45 -4.09 -36.31
CA PHE A 13 -1.53 -3.15 -36.00
C PHE A 13 -1.02 -1.84 -35.37
N LEU A 14 -0.19 -1.94 -34.31
CA LEU A 14 0.27 -0.76 -33.57
C LEU A 14 1.21 0.14 -34.39
N TYR A 15 2.13 -0.45 -35.15
CA TYR A 15 3.20 0.30 -35.81
C TYR A 15 2.94 0.57 -37.30
N GLU A 16 2.41 -0.40 -38.04
CA GLU A 16 2.23 -0.27 -39.49
C GLU A 16 0.87 0.34 -39.85
N ILE A 17 -0.19 -0.01 -39.11
CA ILE A 17 -1.55 0.48 -39.37
C ILE A 17 -1.82 1.76 -38.58
N ALA A 18 -1.63 1.73 -37.26
CA ALA A 18 -1.92 2.85 -36.37
C ALA A 18 -0.78 3.90 -36.29
N GLY A 19 0.40 3.59 -36.81
CA GLY A 19 1.52 4.55 -36.91
C GLY A 19 2.13 4.98 -35.57
N LEU A 20 2.03 4.16 -34.52
CA LEU A 20 2.61 4.48 -33.21
C LEU A 20 4.13 4.36 -33.23
N THR A 21 4.81 5.14 -32.38
CA THR A 21 6.29 5.25 -32.38
C THR A 21 6.98 4.40 -31.29
N GLY A 22 6.22 3.70 -30.45
CA GLY A 22 6.79 2.82 -29.41
C GLY A 22 7.46 3.55 -28.25
N THR A 23 7.15 4.84 -28.04
CA THR A 23 7.76 5.68 -26.99
C THR A 23 7.30 5.31 -25.58
N PHE A 24 6.30 4.44 -25.42
CA PHE A 24 5.79 3.96 -24.13
C PHE A 24 6.70 2.86 -23.54
N THR A 25 7.91 3.25 -23.15
CA THR A 25 8.94 2.38 -22.56
C THR A 25 8.97 2.52 -21.03
N MET A 26 9.63 1.59 -20.34
CA MET A 26 9.82 1.72 -18.89
C MET A 26 10.56 2.99 -18.49
N LYS A 27 11.56 3.38 -19.28
CA LYS A 27 12.36 4.60 -19.04
C LYS A 27 11.51 5.86 -19.13
N SER A 28 10.76 6.02 -20.23
CA SER A 28 9.91 7.21 -20.41
C SER A 28 8.79 7.28 -19.38
N ARG A 29 8.24 6.13 -18.99
CA ARG A 29 7.23 6.04 -17.91
C ARG A 29 7.80 6.42 -16.56
N GLU A 30 9.01 5.97 -16.23
CA GLU A 30 9.69 6.32 -14.99
C GLU A 30 9.96 7.83 -14.94
N GLU A 31 10.51 8.41 -16.00
CA GLU A 31 10.79 9.85 -16.10
C GLU A 31 9.52 10.69 -15.94
N ASN A 32 8.44 10.31 -16.62
CA ASN A 32 7.14 10.97 -16.50
C ASN A 32 6.56 10.83 -15.08
N CYS A 33 6.70 9.66 -14.45
CA CYS A 33 6.23 9.42 -13.10
C CYS A 33 7.01 10.27 -12.07
N ILE A 34 8.34 10.35 -12.19
CA ILE A 34 9.17 11.20 -11.34
C ILE A 34 8.76 12.67 -11.48
N LYS A 35 8.54 13.14 -12.72
CA LYS A 35 8.06 14.50 -12.96
C LYS A 35 6.71 14.74 -12.29
N TYR A 36 5.75 13.83 -12.50
CA TYR A 36 4.44 13.89 -11.87
C TYR A 36 4.51 13.93 -10.33
N ILE A 37 5.34 13.09 -9.72
CA ILE A 37 5.53 13.07 -8.26
C ILE A 37 6.06 14.43 -7.78
N ARG A 38 7.07 15.00 -8.44
CA ARG A 38 7.64 16.30 -8.06
C ARG A 38 6.62 17.43 -8.16
N GLU A 39 5.83 17.45 -9.23
CA GLU A 39 4.78 18.46 -9.44
C GLU A 39 3.65 18.33 -8.42
N THR A 40 3.24 17.10 -8.12
CA THR A 40 2.12 16.81 -7.19
C THR A 40 2.50 17.09 -5.74
N VAL A 41 3.69 16.64 -5.33
CA VAL A 41 4.17 16.77 -3.94
C VAL A 41 4.69 18.18 -3.68
N SER A 42 5.34 18.81 -4.66
CA SER A 42 5.90 20.16 -4.53
C SER A 42 6.79 20.27 -3.29
N SER A 43 6.44 21.13 -2.32
CA SER A 43 7.14 21.32 -1.05
C SER A 43 6.61 20.44 0.11
N ASN A 44 5.53 19.70 -0.11
CA ASN A 44 4.94 18.85 0.93
C ASN A 44 5.82 17.62 1.20
N LYS A 45 5.51 16.93 2.30
CA LYS A 45 6.11 15.64 2.64
C LYS A 45 5.20 14.51 2.19
N VAL A 46 5.79 13.33 2.01
CA VAL A 46 5.08 12.09 1.72
C VAL A 46 5.34 11.11 2.85
N LEU A 47 4.27 10.72 3.54
CA LEU A 47 4.29 9.59 4.46
C LEU A 47 4.03 8.31 3.67
N MET A 48 4.91 7.34 3.77
CA MET A 48 4.78 6.03 3.13
C MET A 48 4.79 4.94 4.20
N LEU A 49 3.68 4.22 4.32
CA LEU A 49 3.60 3.02 5.16
C LEU A 49 4.16 1.82 4.38
N VAL A 50 5.43 1.50 4.64
CA VAL A 50 6.16 0.43 3.96
C VAL A 50 5.79 -0.91 4.59
N SER A 51 5.17 -1.81 3.83
CA SER A 51 4.82 -3.15 4.30
C SER A 51 5.97 -4.16 4.22
N GLY A 52 7.02 -3.86 3.45
CA GLY A 52 8.09 -4.81 3.11
C GLY A 52 7.80 -5.65 1.85
N GLY A 53 6.60 -5.54 1.29
CA GLY A 53 6.27 -6.10 -0.03
C GLY A 53 7.00 -5.37 -1.17
N VAL A 54 7.07 -6.01 -2.34
CA VAL A 54 7.74 -5.45 -3.53
C VAL A 54 7.14 -4.10 -3.91
N ASP A 55 5.81 -3.99 -3.93
CA ASP A 55 5.13 -2.78 -4.40
C ASP A 55 5.38 -1.57 -3.50
N SER A 56 5.28 -1.74 -2.18
CA SER A 56 5.52 -0.65 -1.22
C SER A 56 7.00 -0.26 -1.16
N THR A 57 7.91 -1.22 -1.33
CA THR A 57 9.36 -0.98 -1.35
C THR A 57 9.79 -0.26 -2.63
N VAL A 58 9.27 -0.66 -3.80
CA VAL A 58 9.53 0.03 -5.08
C VAL A 58 8.91 1.43 -5.06
N CYS A 59 7.72 1.59 -4.49
CA CYS A 59 7.10 2.91 -4.32
C CYS A 59 7.96 3.84 -3.46
N ALA A 60 8.44 3.36 -2.31
CA ALA A 60 9.35 4.12 -1.44
C ALA A 60 10.67 4.50 -2.16
N ALA A 61 11.25 3.56 -2.91
CA ALA A 61 12.44 3.81 -3.72
C ALA A 61 12.20 4.87 -4.82
N LEU A 62 11.05 4.82 -5.50
CA LEU A 62 10.68 5.78 -6.53
C LEU A 62 10.43 7.18 -5.95
N LEU A 63 9.75 7.26 -4.80
CA LEU A 63 9.58 8.51 -4.05
C LEU A 63 10.94 9.09 -3.66
N ARG A 64 11.87 8.27 -3.16
CA ARG A 64 13.23 8.72 -2.84
C ARG A 64 14.00 9.21 -4.05
N LYS A 65 13.82 8.59 -5.22
CA LYS A 65 14.44 9.02 -6.49
C LYS A 65 13.85 10.34 -6.98
N ALA A 66 12.56 10.58 -6.72
CA ALA A 66 11.88 11.79 -7.14
C ALA A 66 12.10 12.98 -6.19
N LEU A 67 12.16 12.73 -4.88
CA LEU A 67 12.10 13.73 -3.81
C LEU A 67 13.38 13.75 -2.96
N THR A 68 13.49 14.74 -2.08
CA THR A 68 14.59 14.83 -1.10
C THR A 68 14.39 13.85 0.06
N GLU A 69 15.45 13.59 0.83
CA GLU A 69 15.39 12.69 1.99
C GLU A 69 14.38 13.16 3.03
N ASP A 70 14.35 14.47 3.33
CA ASP A 70 13.46 15.05 4.34
C ASP A 70 11.98 15.10 3.93
N GLN A 71 11.71 14.94 2.64
CA GLN A 71 10.35 14.87 2.10
C GLN A 71 9.76 13.46 2.17
N VAL A 72 10.56 12.41 2.31
CA VAL A 72 10.06 11.02 2.31
C VAL A 72 10.14 10.45 3.72
N ILE A 73 8.99 10.34 4.36
CA ILE A 73 8.83 9.73 5.68
C ILE A 73 8.38 8.29 5.49
N ALA A 74 9.29 7.33 5.60
CA ALA A 74 8.95 5.92 5.51
C ALA A 74 8.80 5.31 6.91
N VAL A 75 7.66 4.66 7.13
CA VAL A 75 7.35 3.97 8.38
C VAL A 75 7.05 2.51 8.07
N HIS A 76 7.69 1.59 8.78
CA HIS A 76 7.36 0.17 8.76
C HIS A 76 6.78 -0.24 10.11
N ILE A 77 5.56 -0.76 10.11
CA ILE A 77 4.90 -1.25 11.32
C ILE A 77 5.08 -2.77 11.37
N ASP A 78 5.92 -3.24 12.29
CA ASP A 78 6.10 -4.66 12.57
C ASP A 78 4.92 -5.16 13.42
N ASN A 79 4.03 -5.90 12.77
CA ASN A 79 2.84 -6.49 13.38
C ASN A 79 3.11 -7.81 14.12
N GLY A 80 4.34 -8.31 14.12
CA GLY A 80 4.70 -9.58 14.77
C GLY A 80 4.33 -10.84 13.98
N PHE A 81 3.87 -10.72 12.73
CA PHE A 81 3.53 -11.84 11.84
C PHE A 81 4.42 -11.92 10.59
N LEU A 82 5.52 -11.17 10.58
CA LEU A 82 6.50 -11.15 9.50
C LEU A 82 7.42 -12.37 9.54
N ARG A 83 8.09 -12.65 8.42
CA ARG A 83 9.04 -13.77 8.35
C ARG A 83 10.34 -13.44 9.09
N LYS A 84 11.08 -14.48 9.43
CA LYS A 84 12.37 -14.37 10.12
C LYS A 84 13.31 -13.41 9.39
N LYS A 85 13.75 -12.35 10.09
CA LYS A 85 14.66 -11.29 9.61
C LYS A 85 14.12 -10.45 8.44
N GLU A 86 12.82 -10.48 8.17
CA GLU A 86 12.24 -9.71 7.06
C GLU A 86 12.36 -8.20 7.28
N VAL A 87 12.07 -7.72 8.50
CA VAL A 87 12.22 -6.30 8.88
C VAL A 87 13.64 -5.78 8.61
N GLN A 88 14.65 -6.55 9.02
CA GLN A 88 16.07 -6.21 8.84
C GLN A 88 16.44 -6.09 7.35
N GLN A 89 15.96 -7.03 6.52
CA GLN A 89 16.23 -7.02 5.08
C GLN A 89 15.60 -5.80 4.39
N VAL A 90 14.39 -5.41 4.78
CA VAL A 90 13.69 -4.24 4.22
C VAL A 90 14.43 -2.96 4.62
N GLU A 91 14.80 -2.83 5.89
CA GLU A 91 15.57 -1.68 6.40
C GLU A 91 16.92 -1.54 5.68
N GLU A 92 17.70 -2.61 5.59
CA GLU A 92 18.99 -2.61 4.89
C GLU A 92 18.85 -2.23 3.40
N SER A 93 17.79 -2.71 2.74
CA SER A 93 17.55 -2.44 1.32
C SER A 93 17.21 -0.98 1.07
N LEU A 94 16.36 -0.38 1.91
CA LEU A 94 15.98 1.02 1.80
C LEU A 94 17.11 1.96 2.24
N GLN A 95 17.88 1.58 3.25
CA GLN A 95 19.04 2.35 3.70
C GLN A 95 20.10 2.47 2.62
N LYS A 96 20.35 1.41 1.83
CA LYS A 96 21.25 1.45 0.65
C LYS A 96 20.80 2.45 -0.42
N LEU A 97 19.51 2.80 -0.45
CA LEU A 97 18.94 3.80 -1.34
C LEU A 97 18.95 5.21 -0.73
N GLY A 98 19.55 5.38 0.45
CA GLY A 98 19.58 6.66 1.16
C GLY A 98 18.22 7.06 1.71
N LEU A 99 17.39 6.09 2.08
CA LEU A 99 16.08 6.30 2.69
C LEU A 99 16.09 5.75 4.12
N LYS A 100 15.76 6.61 5.08
CA LYS A 100 15.65 6.24 6.50
C LYS A 100 14.28 5.62 6.74
N LEU A 101 14.27 4.41 7.30
CA LEU A 101 13.05 3.70 7.65
C LEU A 101 12.81 3.80 9.17
N LYS A 102 11.68 4.37 9.60
CA LYS A 102 11.25 4.28 11.00
C LYS A 102 10.54 2.95 11.20
N VAL A 103 11.17 2.02 11.91
CA VAL A 103 10.56 0.76 12.31
C VAL A 103 9.80 0.95 13.62
N VAL A 104 8.52 0.55 13.64
CA VAL A 104 7.64 0.60 14.81
C VAL A 104 7.29 -0.82 15.20
N SER A 105 7.78 -1.26 16.36
CA SER A 105 7.47 -2.60 16.87
C SER A 105 6.12 -2.58 17.59
N ALA A 106 5.12 -3.17 16.95
CA ALA A 106 3.73 -3.17 17.44
C ALA A 106 3.20 -4.57 17.75
N HIS A 107 4.06 -5.60 17.71
CA HIS A 107 3.66 -7.02 17.88
C HIS A 107 2.72 -7.26 19.08
N HIS A 108 2.98 -6.68 20.25
CA HIS A 108 2.07 -6.78 21.41
C HIS A 108 0.70 -6.14 21.14
N GLN A 109 0.66 -4.94 20.55
CA GLN A 109 -0.61 -4.27 20.20
C GLN A 109 -1.43 -5.11 19.21
N PHE A 110 -0.78 -5.83 18.31
CA PHE A 110 -1.46 -6.75 17.40
C PHE A 110 -1.93 -8.03 18.10
N TYR A 111 -1.09 -8.68 18.91
CA TYR A 111 -1.45 -9.92 19.61
C TYR A 111 -2.63 -9.73 20.58
N ASP A 112 -2.66 -8.58 21.25
CA ASP A 112 -3.72 -8.20 22.19
C ASP A 112 -4.82 -7.36 21.51
N GLY A 113 -4.75 -7.22 20.18
CA GLY A 113 -5.69 -6.43 19.39
C GLY A 113 -7.11 -6.97 19.48
N VAL A 114 -8.08 -6.06 19.57
CA VAL A 114 -9.51 -6.33 19.51
C VAL A 114 -10.21 -5.35 18.59
N THR A 115 -11.34 -5.76 18.02
CA THR A 115 -12.21 -4.88 17.24
C THR A 115 -13.69 -5.07 17.60
N SER A 116 -14.53 -4.16 17.12
CA SER A 116 -15.98 -4.20 17.23
C SER A 116 -16.62 -4.54 15.89
N ILE A 117 -17.39 -5.63 15.86
CA ILE A 117 -18.06 -6.15 14.67
C ILE A 117 -19.58 -6.01 14.86
N PRO A 118 -20.34 -5.55 13.85
CA PRO A 118 -21.80 -5.53 13.94
C PRO A 118 -22.35 -6.96 14.08
N ILE A 119 -23.33 -7.14 14.97
CA ILE A 119 -23.96 -8.45 15.22
C ILE A 119 -24.80 -8.89 14.01
N ASP A 120 -25.46 -7.93 13.35
CA ASP A 120 -26.17 -8.14 12.10
C ASP A 120 -25.46 -7.38 10.98
N VAL A 121 -25.08 -8.10 9.92
CA VAL A 121 -24.40 -7.54 8.75
C VAL A 121 -25.32 -6.57 8.00
N ASN A 122 -26.64 -6.74 8.10
CA ASN A 122 -27.64 -5.86 7.47
C ASN A 122 -27.91 -4.59 8.30
N GLU A 123 -27.49 -4.57 9.57
CA GLU A 123 -27.60 -3.41 10.45
C GLU A 123 -26.20 -2.96 10.95
N PRO A 124 -25.37 -2.35 10.07
CA PRO A 124 -24.01 -1.95 10.42
C PRO A 124 -23.92 -0.89 11.54
N HIS A 125 -25.02 -0.16 11.78
CA HIS A 125 -25.17 0.82 12.87
C HIS A 125 -25.86 0.24 14.12
N GLY A 126 -26.22 -1.05 14.08
CA GLY A 126 -26.84 -1.76 15.19
C GLY A 126 -25.86 -2.11 16.30
N ARG A 127 -26.25 -3.07 17.13
CA ARG A 127 -25.41 -3.55 18.24
C ARG A 127 -24.12 -4.17 17.69
N LYS A 128 -23.00 -3.82 18.31
CA LYS A 128 -21.68 -4.38 17.99
C LYS A 128 -21.23 -5.31 19.11
N HIS A 129 -20.56 -6.38 18.75
CA HIS A 129 -19.86 -7.26 19.68
C HIS A 129 -18.35 -7.01 19.56
N VAL A 130 -17.65 -7.02 20.70
CA VAL A 130 -16.19 -6.90 20.76
C VAL A 130 -15.59 -8.29 20.61
N THR A 131 -14.66 -8.45 19.67
CA THR A 131 -13.98 -9.73 19.43
C THR A 131 -13.12 -10.15 20.61
N SER A 132 -12.71 -11.42 20.64
CA SER A 132 -11.58 -11.85 21.47
C SER A 132 -10.27 -11.21 21.01
N LEU A 133 -9.22 -11.32 21.83
CA LEU A 133 -7.85 -10.96 21.47
C LEU A 133 -7.43 -11.71 20.21
N LEU A 134 -6.65 -11.08 19.34
CA LEU A 134 -6.19 -11.69 18.07
C LEU A 134 -5.55 -13.07 18.26
N CYS A 135 -4.74 -13.23 19.31
CA CYS A 135 -4.08 -14.49 19.64
C CYS A 135 -5.06 -15.62 20.05
N LEU A 136 -6.28 -15.27 20.46
CA LEU A 136 -7.36 -16.19 20.83
C LEU A 136 -8.47 -16.27 19.79
N THR A 137 -8.43 -15.45 18.74
CA THR A 137 -9.41 -15.47 17.65
C THR A 137 -9.15 -16.66 16.72
N HIS A 138 -10.20 -17.34 16.28
CA HIS A 138 -10.12 -18.44 15.31
C HIS A 138 -10.68 -18.05 13.94
N ASN A 139 -11.70 -17.20 13.90
CA ASN A 139 -12.35 -16.77 12.66
C ASN A 139 -11.40 -15.91 11.81
N PRO A 140 -11.13 -16.26 10.53
CA PRO A 140 -10.20 -15.53 9.70
C PRO A 140 -10.66 -14.12 9.31
N GLU A 141 -11.96 -13.87 9.15
CA GLU A 141 -12.48 -12.52 8.85
C GLU A 141 -12.36 -11.60 10.06
N GLU A 142 -12.61 -12.13 11.26
CA GLU A 142 -12.37 -11.38 12.50
C GLU A 142 -10.89 -11.04 12.65
N LYS A 143 -9.98 -11.99 12.37
CA LYS A 143 -8.54 -11.72 12.37
C LYS A 143 -8.16 -10.60 11.40
N ARG A 144 -8.67 -10.63 10.17
CA ARG A 144 -8.40 -9.56 9.18
C ARG A 144 -8.85 -8.21 9.70
N ARG A 145 -10.04 -8.15 10.29
CA ARG A 145 -10.60 -6.91 10.83
C ARG A 145 -9.82 -6.39 12.04
N ILE A 146 -9.46 -7.28 12.98
CA ILE A 146 -8.62 -6.93 14.13
C ILE A 146 -7.26 -6.39 13.67
N ILE A 147 -6.60 -7.07 12.73
CA ILE A 147 -5.29 -6.65 12.20
C ILE A 147 -5.41 -5.30 11.48
N GLY A 148 -6.42 -5.13 10.63
CA GLY A 148 -6.66 -3.88 9.90
C GLY A 148 -6.91 -2.70 10.84
N ASP A 149 -7.84 -2.85 11.77
CA ASP A 149 -8.18 -1.78 12.71
C ASP A 149 -7.02 -1.46 13.65
N THR A 150 -6.26 -2.47 14.08
CA THR A 150 -5.05 -2.25 14.89
C THR A 150 -3.99 -1.51 14.09
N PHE A 151 -3.77 -1.88 12.82
CA PHE A 151 -2.81 -1.20 11.96
C PHE A 151 -3.15 0.28 11.78
N ILE A 152 -4.42 0.63 11.56
CA ILE A 152 -4.84 2.04 11.45
C ILE A 152 -4.64 2.80 12.76
N LYS A 153 -4.93 2.18 13.91
CA LYS A 153 -4.65 2.79 15.23
C LYS A 153 -3.17 3.11 15.39
N VAL A 154 -2.30 2.13 15.14
CA VAL A 154 -0.84 2.31 15.25
C VAL A 154 -0.32 3.33 14.24
N ALA A 155 -0.82 3.32 13.01
CA ALA A 155 -0.45 4.32 12.02
C ALA A 155 -0.82 5.74 12.47
N ASN A 156 -2.02 5.93 13.04
CA ASN A 156 -2.45 7.23 13.58
C ASN A 156 -1.63 7.68 14.80
N GLU A 157 -1.26 6.75 15.68
CA GLU A 157 -0.34 7.03 16.79
C GLU A 157 0.99 7.55 16.26
N VAL A 158 1.57 6.90 15.25
CA VAL A 158 2.83 7.32 14.63
C VAL A 158 2.71 8.68 13.94
N ILE A 159 1.61 8.94 13.22
CA ILE A 159 1.35 10.24 12.59
C ILE A 159 1.32 11.35 13.65
N THR A 160 0.70 11.07 14.80
CA THR A 160 0.61 12.00 15.92
C THR A 160 1.97 12.24 16.56
N GLU A 161 2.75 11.19 16.82
CA GLU A 161 4.13 11.29 17.35
C GLU A 161 5.04 12.14 16.47
N LEU A 162 4.88 12.01 15.15
CA LEU A 162 5.67 12.74 14.17
C LEU A 162 5.19 14.18 13.95
N ASN A 163 4.13 14.62 14.64
CA ASN A 163 3.53 15.95 14.52
C ASN A 163 3.22 16.33 13.06
N LEU A 164 2.76 15.35 12.27
CA LEU A 164 2.46 15.54 10.86
C LEU A 164 1.12 16.23 10.69
N ARG A 165 1.12 17.40 10.04
CA ARG A 165 -0.09 18.13 9.71
C ARG A 165 -0.69 17.55 8.41
N PRO A 166 -1.97 17.15 8.39
CA PRO A 166 -2.61 16.59 7.19
C PRO A 166 -2.53 17.49 5.95
N GLU A 167 -2.46 18.81 6.16
CA GLU A 167 -2.38 19.81 5.08
C GLU A 167 -1.01 19.84 4.38
N GLU A 168 0.04 19.32 5.03
CA GLU A 168 1.43 19.38 4.56
C GLU A 168 2.01 18.00 4.23
N VAL A 169 1.19 16.96 4.37
CA VAL A 169 1.61 15.56 4.21
C VAL A 169 0.65 14.81 3.30
N MET A 170 1.20 14.20 2.27
CA MET A 170 0.50 13.26 1.40
C MET A 170 0.76 11.83 1.85
N LEU A 171 -0.23 10.94 1.70
CA LEU A 171 -0.04 9.51 1.92
C LEU A 171 0.38 8.83 0.61
N GLY A 172 1.58 8.27 0.59
CA GLY A 172 2.05 7.39 -0.48
C GLY A 172 1.51 5.98 -0.32
N GLN A 173 1.06 5.37 -1.42
CA GLN A 173 0.64 3.97 -1.46
C GLN A 173 1.19 3.28 -2.70
N GLY A 174 1.74 2.08 -2.53
CA GLY A 174 2.23 1.23 -3.63
C GLY A 174 1.13 0.43 -4.34
N THR A 175 -0.14 0.81 -4.20
CA THR A 175 -1.29 0.07 -4.74
C THR A 175 -1.25 0.00 -6.27
N LEU A 176 -1.48 -1.17 -6.85
CA LEU A 176 -1.42 -1.38 -8.30
C LEU A 176 -2.81 -1.34 -8.94
N ARG A 177 -2.84 -1.25 -10.28
CA ARG A 177 -4.09 -1.15 -11.05
C ARG A 177 -5.08 -2.31 -10.84
N PRO A 178 -4.66 -3.58 -10.64
CA PRO A 178 -5.58 -4.66 -10.30
C PRO A 178 -6.40 -4.38 -9.04
N ASP A 179 -5.81 -3.76 -8.01
CA ASP A 179 -6.52 -3.38 -6.77
C ASP A 179 -7.65 -2.37 -7.04
N LEU A 180 -7.42 -1.43 -7.98
CA LEU A 180 -8.43 -0.44 -8.38
C LEU A 180 -9.59 -1.06 -9.15
N ILE A 181 -9.31 -2.08 -9.98
CA ILE A 181 -10.35 -2.78 -10.74
C ILE A 181 -11.22 -3.62 -9.80
N GLU A 182 -10.65 -4.29 -8.81
CA GLU A 182 -11.42 -5.01 -7.78
C GLU A 182 -12.31 -4.06 -6.98
N SER A 183 -11.79 -2.88 -6.63
CA SER A 183 -12.56 -1.83 -5.94
C SER A 183 -13.69 -1.28 -6.82
N ALA A 184 -13.47 -1.13 -8.13
CA ALA A 184 -14.47 -0.65 -9.08
C ALA A 184 -15.52 -1.72 -9.47
N SER A 185 -15.15 -3.00 -9.46
CA SER A 185 -16.04 -4.12 -9.79
C SER A 185 -17.22 -4.22 -8.81
N GLN A 186 -17.05 -3.78 -7.56
CA GLN A 186 -18.12 -3.77 -6.55
C GLN A 186 -19.12 -2.63 -6.70
N LEU A 187 -18.72 -1.50 -7.29
CA LEU A 187 -19.66 -0.44 -7.70
C LEU A 187 -20.61 -0.91 -8.81
N VAL A 188 -20.26 -1.97 -9.53
CA VAL A 188 -21.01 -2.53 -10.67
C VAL A 188 -21.62 -3.91 -10.35
N SER A 189 -21.10 -4.66 -9.38
CA SER A 189 -21.53 -6.02 -9.03
C SER A 189 -21.47 -6.26 -7.51
N GLY A 190 -22.62 -6.49 -6.87
CA GLY A 190 -22.77 -6.60 -5.42
C GLY A 190 -22.30 -7.90 -4.74
N ASN A 191 -21.50 -8.74 -5.42
CA ASN A 191 -21.12 -10.08 -4.93
C ASN A 191 -19.67 -10.20 -4.43
N ALA A 192 -18.89 -9.12 -4.38
CA ALA A 192 -17.52 -9.17 -3.87
C ALA A 192 -17.40 -8.38 -2.56
N GLN A 193 -16.68 -8.94 -1.58
CA GLN A 193 -16.40 -8.34 -0.28
C GLN A 193 -14.96 -7.83 -0.29
N THR A 194 -14.74 -6.55 -0.01
CA THR A 194 -13.40 -5.91 -0.04
C THR A 194 -12.45 -6.45 1.02
N ILE A 195 -11.19 -6.64 0.64
CA ILE A 195 -10.06 -6.92 1.55
C ILE A 195 -9.43 -5.61 2.10
N LYS A 196 -9.65 -4.48 1.42
CA LYS A 196 -9.13 -3.16 1.80
C LYS A 196 -10.29 -2.16 1.92
N THR A 197 -10.61 -1.75 3.14
CA THR A 197 -11.46 -0.61 3.51
C THR A 197 -10.73 0.19 4.57
#